data_AF-A0A9W4RXB8-F1
#
_entry.id   AF-A0A9W4RXB8-F1
#
_cell.length_a   1.000
_cell.length_b   1.000
_cell.length_c   1.000
_cell.angle_alpha   90.00
_cell.angle_beta   90.00
_cell.angle_gamma   90.00
#
_symmetry.space_group_name_H-M   'P 1'
#
loop_
_entity.id
_entity.type
_entity.pdbx_description
1 polymer ?
#
loop_
_entity_poly.entity_id
_entity_poly.type
_entity_poly.pdbx_seq_one_letter_code
_entity_poly.pdbx_strand_id
1 'polypeptide(L)'
;MAASNRQPPEDVGMADAPEKPPATPEEREKFMEQKFASVLRQEKRTLRSFYDAQEKGAAKWLVNRGVQIVSASWLEWEVHVKVWAKLSATGPKQTQQTDVGEFPWIYEEPSMAPESPADASQLLAELRLAIIRENSLPALTRIEKRLPLMNEEPEMARNFRGGMDLALRQNIWDDVFLGEPCVPGHPFEVVIPFAKKPRTHGVLDADELRKHLPAAVHGRIIRRLNPSGHYISVIVFGLAPSAFDNPMNRMNLALSYNMALNWARKIVVTGTSCPVSDAFKSFMIRPLQKKSEGASQVVGLAEQRAFTDEELERCEHDLALMPWTSEADHAAYRVGQWLQQQIALTPVQDRYNLLQKWCQQKHTNLENLTSVELRDACRRAWEKKISEWMTEREITSWSWNMETFYARQIAAVDC
;
A
#
# COMPACT_ATOMS: atom_id res chain seq x y z
N MET A 1 -8.08 63.44 -30.80
CA MET A 1 -7.06 63.26 -29.75
C MET A 1 -7.78 63.16 -28.42
N ALA A 2 -8.04 61.95 -27.94
CA ALA A 2 -8.64 61.72 -26.63
C ALA A 2 -7.53 61.24 -25.69
N ALA A 3 -7.14 62.09 -24.73
CA ALA A 3 -6.21 61.72 -23.68
C ALA A 3 -7.02 61.15 -22.50
N SER A 4 -6.84 59.85 -22.31
CA SER A 4 -7.51 58.97 -21.36
C SER A 4 -6.89 59.12 -19.95
N ASN A 5 -7.77 59.13 -18.95
CA ASN A 5 -7.47 59.03 -17.52
C ASN A 5 -6.44 57.93 -17.21
N ARG A 6 -5.42 58.28 -16.42
CA ARG A 6 -4.62 57.31 -15.66
C ARG A 6 -4.53 57.78 -14.20
N GLN A 7 -5.42 57.26 -13.36
CA GLN A 7 -5.10 57.06 -11.95
C GLN A 7 -4.26 55.77 -11.83
N PRO A 8 -3.21 55.74 -11.00
CA PRO A 8 -2.51 54.49 -10.70
C PRO A 8 -3.43 53.58 -9.87
N PRO A 9 -3.42 52.25 -10.10
CA PRO A 9 -4.12 51.33 -9.23
C PRO A 9 -3.41 51.30 -7.88
N GLU A 10 -4.17 51.52 -6.82
CA GLU A 10 -3.77 51.25 -5.45
C GLU A 10 -3.39 49.77 -5.34
N ASP A 11 -2.15 49.55 -4.91
CA ASP A 11 -1.59 48.27 -4.54
C ASP A 11 -2.27 47.83 -3.24
N VAL A 12 -3.47 47.27 -3.36
CA VAL A 12 -4.14 46.59 -2.26
C VAL A 12 -3.47 45.23 -2.13
N GLY A 13 -2.36 45.22 -1.40
CA GLY A 13 -1.80 44.01 -0.83
C GLY A 13 -2.90 43.31 -0.04
N MET A 14 -3.47 42.26 -0.61
CA MET A 14 -4.23 41.25 0.10
C MET A 14 -3.24 40.59 1.06
N ALA A 15 -3.14 41.15 2.26
CA ALA A 15 -2.52 40.43 3.36
C ALA A 15 -3.28 39.12 3.51
N ASP A 16 -2.61 38.00 3.24
CA ASP A 16 -3.12 36.67 3.52
C ASP A 16 -3.67 36.69 4.95
N ALA A 17 -4.97 36.42 5.08
CA ALA A 17 -5.59 36.29 6.39
C ALA A 17 -4.76 35.27 7.20
N PRO A 18 -4.47 35.53 8.48
CA PRO A 18 -3.67 34.60 9.27
C PRO A 18 -4.35 33.23 9.21
N GLU A 19 -3.63 32.24 8.67
CA GLU A 19 -4.09 30.85 8.63
C GLU A 19 -4.55 30.48 10.04
N LYS A 20 -5.83 30.10 10.15
CA LYS A 20 -6.37 29.63 11.42
C LYS A 20 -5.50 28.45 11.87
N PRO A 21 -5.03 28.42 13.14
CA PRO A 21 -4.22 27.32 13.60
C PRO A 21 -4.99 25.99 13.44
N PRO A 22 -4.29 24.88 13.16
CA PRO A 22 -4.90 23.57 13.06
C PRO A 22 -5.70 23.23 14.32
N ALA A 23 -6.82 22.54 14.17
CA ALA A 23 -7.66 22.22 15.33
C ALA A 23 -6.95 21.28 16.31
N THR A 24 -7.02 21.60 17.60
CA THR A 24 -6.40 20.76 18.63
C THR A 24 -7.09 19.39 18.70
N PRO A 25 -6.42 18.36 19.27
CA PRO A 25 -7.04 17.06 19.48
C PRO A 25 -8.40 17.16 20.22
N GLU A 26 -8.46 17.96 21.27
CA GLU A 26 -9.65 18.15 22.11
C GLU A 26 -10.77 18.86 21.34
N GLU A 27 -10.42 19.82 20.48
CA GLU A 27 -11.39 20.49 19.60
C GLU A 27 -12.01 19.50 18.60
N ARG A 28 -11.17 18.64 18.00
CA ARG A 28 -11.61 17.59 17.08
C ARG A 28 -12.51 16.57 17.77
N GLU A 29 -12.14 16.13 18.97
CA GLU A 29 -12.93 15.21 19.79
C GLU A 29 -14.29 15.79 20.16
N LYS A 30 -14.31 16.99 20.74
CA LYS A 30 -15.55 17.67 21.14
C LYS A 30 -16.49 17.87 19.95
N PHE A 31 -15.94 18.21 18.79
CA PHE A 31 -16.72 18.33 17.56
C PHE A 31 -17.32 16.97 17.13
N MET A 32 -16.54 15.89 17.17
CA MET A 32 -17.04 14.55 16.86
C MET A 32 -18.11 14.08 17.85
N GLU A 33 -17.95 14.34 19.15
CA GLU A 33 -18.99 14.02 20.14
C GLU A 33 -20.31 14.73 19.84
N GLN A 34 -20.25 16.01 19.49
CA GLN A 34 -21.44 16.79 19.15
C GLN A 34 -22.06 16.32 17.84
N LYS A 35 -21.24 16.14 16.78
CA LYS A 35 -21.69 15.74 15.45
C LYS A 35 -22.32 14.35 15.44
N PHE A 36 -21.78 13.41 16.21
CA PHE A 36 -22.23 12.02 16.25
C PHE A 36 -23.01 11.65 17.52
N ALA A 37 -23.51 12.64 18.28
CA ALA A 37 -24.25 12.41 19.52
C ALA A 37 -25.47 11.48 19.37
N SER A 38 -26.12 11.46 18.21
CA SER A 38 -27.21 10.52 17.91
C SER A 38 -26.71 9.09 17.74
N VAL A 39 -25.65 8.89 16.96
CA VAL A 39 -25.01 7.59 16.70
C VAL A 39 -24.47 6.99 18.00
N LEU A 40 -23.74 7.77 18.80
CA LEU A 40 -23.20 7.33 20.09
C LEU A 40 -24.30 6.88 21.06
N ARG A 41 -25.41 7.61 21.13
CA ARG A 41 -26.58 7.23 21.95
C ARG A 41 -27.24 5.95 21.46
N GLN A 42 -27.39 5.77 20.15
CA GLN A 42 -28.00 4.58 19.55
C GLN A 42 -27.15 3.33 19.80
N GLU A 43 -25.84 3.42 19.59
CA GLU A 43 -24.88 2.34 19.80
C GLU A 43 -24.61 2.03 21.27
N LYS A 44 -25.11 2.87 22.20
CA LYS A 44 -24.83 2.80 23.64
C LYS A 44 -23.33 2.70 23.94
N ARG A 45 -22.53 3.46 23.18
CA ARG A 45 -21.07 3.44 23.21
C ARG A 45 -20.54 4.85 23.42
N THR A 46 -19.43 4.96 24.15
CA THR A 46 -18.69 6.21 24.30
C THR A 46 -17.81 6.45 23.08
N LEU A 47 -17.48 7.71 22.80
CA LEU A 47 -16.53 8.04 21.75
C LEU A 47 -15.18 7.32 21.98
N ARG A 48 -14.69 7.26 23.23
CA ARG A 48 -13.46 6.54 23.59
C ARG A 48 -13.44 5.07 23.16
N SER A 49 -14.57 4.37 23.19
CA SER A 49 -14.64 2.98 22.73
C SER A 49 -14.36 2.84 21.21
N PHE A 50 -14.67 3.85 20.41
CA PHE A 50 -14.29 3.90 19.00
C PHE A 50 -12.79 4.17 18.87
N TYR A 51 -12.23 5.06 19.67
CA TYR A 51 -10.80 5.34 19.72
C TYR A 51 -9.98 4.08 20.02
N ASP A 52 -10.25 3.37 21.11
CA ASP A 52 -9.47 2.16 21.49
C ASP A 52 -9.41 1.14 20.34
N ALA A 53 -10.52 0.97 19.61
CA ALA A 53 -10.59 0.08 18.45
C ALA A 53 -9.79 0.62 17.26
N GLN A 54 -9.86 1.92 16.98
CA GLN A 54 -9.14 2.55 15.87
C GLN A 54 -7.64 2.71 16.14
N GLU A 55 -7.21 2.93 17.38
CA GLU A 55 -5.80 2.93 17.81
C GLU A 55 -5.17 1.57 17.53
N LYS A 56 -5.80 0.47 17.99
CA LYS A 56 -5.36 -0.90 17.67
C LYS A 56 -5.36 -1.19 16.18
N GLY A 57 -6.40 -0.73 15.47
CA GLY A 57 -6.51 -0.87 14.02
C GLY A 57 -5.40 -0.12 13.27
N ALA A 58 -5.09 1.11 13.66
CA ALA A 58 -4.02 1.93 13.11
C ALA A 58 -2.65 1.31 13.39
N ALA A 59 -2.39 0.85 14.61
CA ALA A 59 -1.15 0.16 14.96
C ALA A 59 -0.97 -1.13 14.14
N LYS A 60 -2.01 -1.97 14.01
CA LYS A 60 -1.97 -3.17 13.14
C LYS A 60 -1.68 -2.80 11.69
N TRP A 61 -2.31 -1.74 11.19
CA TRP A 61 -2.06 -1.23 9.84
C TRP A 61 -0.60 -0.79 9.68
N LEU A 62 -0.04 -0.02 10.61
CA LEU A 62 1.36 0.42 10.57
C LEU A 62 2.35 -0.75 10.62
N VAL A 63 2.12 -1.71 11.52
CA VAL A 63 2.95 -2.92 11.64
C VAL A 63 2.95 -3.72 10.35
N ASN A 64 1.78 -3.92 9.72
CA ASN A 64 1.65 -4.61 8.44
C ASN A 64 2.38 -3.88 7.29
N ARG A 65 2.70 -2.59 7.47
CA ARG A 65 3.46 -1.78 6.50
C ARG A 65 4.94 -1.65 6.86
N GLY A 66 5.40 -2.33 7.89
CA GLY A 66 6.79 -2.24 8.36
C GLY A 66 7.14 -0.94 9.04
N VAL A 67 6.15 -0.09 9.35
CA VAL A 67 6.39 1.19 9.99
C VAL A 67 6.70 0.97 11.46
N GLN A 68 7.85 1.48 11.86
CA GLN A 68 8.38 1.25 13.20
C GLN A 68 8.05 2.36 14.18
N ILE A 69 8.08 3.60 13.71
CA ILE A 69 7.98 4.82 14.50
C ILE A 69 7.19 5.84 13.67
N VAL A 70 6.32 6.60 14.34
CA VAL A 70 5.58 7.74 13.78
C VAL A 70 5.51 8.84 14.84
N SER A 71 5.23 10.08 14.43
CA SER A 71 4.93 11.15 15.38
C SER A 71 3.62 10.87 16.15
N ALA A 72 3.55 11.33 17.39
CA ALA A 72 2.35 11.19 18.22
C ALA A 72 1.17 11.97 17.62
N SER A 73 1.44 13.18 17.13
CA SER A 73 0.47 14.06 16.49
C SER A 73 -0.15 13.44 15.23
N TRP A 74 0.65 12.80 14.37
CA TRP A 74 0.13 12.14 13.18
C TRP A 74 -0.69 10.90 13.52
N LEU A 75 -0.24 10.06 14.47
CA LEU A 75 -1.00 8.86 14.84
C LEU A 75 -2.37 9.23 15.37
N GLU A 76 -2.43 10.21 16.27
CA GLU A 76 -3.68 10.71 16.83
C GLU A 76 -4.60 11.27 15.73
N TRP A 77 -4.05 12.06 14.81
CA TRP A 77 -4.80 12.54 13.65
C TRP A 77 -5.35 11.43 12.76
N GLU A 78 -4.56 10.40 12.42
CA GLU A 78 -5.03 9.27 11.62
C GLU A 78 -6.10 8.46 12.38
N VAL A 79 -6.00 8.35 13.71
CA VAL A 79 -7.05 7.75 14.55
C VAL A 79 -8.34 8.58 14.47
N HIS A 80 -8.27 9.91 14.51
CA HIS A 80 -9.45 10.78 14.37
C HIS A 80 -10.13 10.58 13.01
N VAL A 81 -9.34 10.53 11.93
CA VAL A 81 -9.85 10.25 10.58
C VAL A 81 -10.58 8.89 10.53
N LYS A 82 -10.01 7.86 11.15
CA LYS A 82 -10.64 6.53 11.21
C LYS A 82 -11.90 6.50 12.07
N VAL A 83 -11.90 7.18 13.22
CA VAL A 83 -13.07 7.30 14.10
C VAL A 83 -14.21 8.03 13.37
N TRP A 84 -13.92 9.14 12.69
CA TRP A 84 -14.86 9.85 11.83
C TRP A 84 -15.49 8.93 10.78
N ALA A 85 -14.66 8.23 10.01
CA ALA A 85 -15.12 7.31 8.97
C ALA A 85 -16.00 6.19 9.55
N LYS A 86 -15.63 5.64 10.72
CA LYS A 86 -16.39 4.59 11.38
C LYS A 86 -17.75 5.09 11.88
N LEU A 87 -17.79 6.24 12.53
CA LEU A 87 -19.05 6.84 13.01
C LEU A 87 -19.97 7.21 11.85
N SER A 88 -19.42 7.79 10.78
CA SER A 88 -20.14 8.10 9.55
C SER A 88 -20.79 6.86 8.92
N ALA A 89 -20.08 5.72 8.93
CA ALA A 89 -20.59 4.46 8.40
C ALA A 89 -21.58 3.73 9.33
N THR A 90 -21.59 4.04 10.63
CA THR A 90 -22.45 3.39 11.64
C THR A 90 -23.81 4.09 11.78
N GLY A 91 -23.95 5.32 11.27
CA GLY A 91 -25.23 6.03 11.26
C GLY A 91 -26.32 5.29 10.46
N PRO A 92 -27.61 5.46 10.81
CA PRO A 92 -28.69 4.82 10.09
C PRO A 92 -28.66 5.25 8.61
N LYS A 93 -28.78 4.29 7.68
CA LYS A 93 -29.03 4.53 6.24
C LYS A 93 -30.41 5.16 5.96
N GLN A 94 -30.98 5.92 6.89
CA GLN A 94 -32.35 6.41 6.83
C GLN A 94 -32.42 7.87 6.36
N THR A 95 -32.71 8.00 5.06
CA THR A 95 -33.75 8.87 4.49
C THR A 95 -33.72 10.38 4.72
N GLN A 96 -32.69 10.97 5.31
CA GLN A 96 -32.41 12.40 5.17
C GLN A 96 -30.93 12.60 4.93
N GLN A 97 -30.62 13.35 3.87
CA GLN A 97 -29.32 13.91 3.56
C GLN A 97 -28.71 14.59 4.80
N THR A 98 -28.00 13.82 5.61
CA THR A 98 -26.90 14.38 6.37
C THR A 98 -25.68 13.83 5.67
N ASP A 99 -25.25 14.58 4.66
CA ASP A 99 -23.92 14.46 4.12
C ASP A 99 -22.97 14.69 5.30
N VAL A 100 -22.52 13.58 5.90
CA VAL A 100 -21.58 13.65 7.02
C VAL A 100 -20.29 14.31 6.53
N GLY A 101 -20.01 14.23 5.23
CA GLY A 101 -18.87 14.86 4.59
C GLY A 101 -17.55 14.17 4.94
N GLU A 102 -16.50 14.65 4.29
CA GLU A 102 -15.14 14.29 4.64
C GLU A 102 -14.79 14.81 6.05
N PHE A 103 -13.81 14.19 6.69
CA PHE A 103 -13.29 14.68 7.96
C PHE A 103 -12.83 16.14 7.78
N PRO A 104 -13.30 17.12 8.57
CA PRO A 104 -13.09 18.54 8.26
C PRO A 104 -11.62 18.95 8.19
N TRP A 105 -10.75 18.25 8.92
CA TRP A 105 -9.32 18.54 9.03
C TRP A 105 -8.46 17.55 8.24
N ILE A 106 -9.03 16.93 7.21
CA ILE A 106 -8.34 15.91 6.39
C ILE A 106 -7.12 16.46 5.63
N TYR A 107 -7.09 17.76 5.34
CA TYR A 107 -5.97 18.43 4.67
C TYR A 107 -4.93 19.00 5.66
N GLU A 108 -5.22 18.96 6.96
CA GLU A 108 -4.31 19.36 8.04
C GLU A 108 -3.49 18.17 8.56
N GLU A 109 -3.03 17.28 7.66
CA GLU A 109 -2.23 16.11 8.02
C GLU A 109 -0.87 16.53 8.63
N PRO A 110 -0.59 16.15 9.90
CA PRO A 110 0.71 16.39 10.53
C PRO A 110 1.83 15.61 9.84
N SER A 111 3.09 15.91 10.14
CA SER A 111 4.20 15.06 9.67
C SER A 111 4.14 13.70 10.34
N MET A 112 4.06 12.63 9.56
CA MET A 112 4.16 11.25 10.05
C MET A 112 5.52 10.93 10.65
N ALA A 113 6.60 11.50 10.10
CA ALA A 113 7.94 11.33 10.63
C ALA A 113 8.12 12.22 11.87
N PRO A 114 8.57 11.66 13.02
CA PRO A 114 8.86 12.46 14.21
C PRO A 114 9.96 13.48 13.95
N GLU A 115 9.81 14.69 14.50
CA GLU A 115 10.86 15.72 14.44
C GLU A 115 11.95 15.52 15.50
N SER A 116 11.60 14.83 16.60
CA SER A 116 12.51 14.48 17.68
C SER A 116 12.09 13.16 18.35
N PRO A 117 12.97 12.51 19.13
CA PRO A 117 12.60 11.32 19.89
C PRO A 117 11.43 11.53 20.85
N ALA A 118 11.23 12.77 21.34
CA ALA A 118 10.12 13.10 22.24
C ALA A 118 8.76 13.18 21.52
N ASP A 119 8.77 13.46 20.21
CA ASP A 119 7.57 13.47 19.36
C ASP A 119 7.17 12.05 18.90
N ALA A 120 8.03 11.04 19.10
CA ALA A 120 7.71 9.67 18.73
C ALA A 120 6.53 9.12 19.55
N SER A 121 5.59 8.46 18.87
CA SER A 121 4.40 7.89 19.50
C SER A 121 4.75 6.72 20.43
N GLN A 122 4.62 6.95 21.73
CA GLN A 122 4.70 5.89 22.76
C GLN A 122 3.58 4.86 22.60
N LEU A 123 2.37 5.33 22.26
CA LEU A 123 1.21 4.45 22.00
C LEU A 123 1.50 3.43 20.89
N LEU A 124 2.10 3.86 19.77
CA LEU A 124 2.51 2.92 18.72
C LEU A 124 3.53 1.91 19.24
N ALA A 125 4.54 2.36 19.99
CA ALA A 125 5.57 1.47 20.51
C ALA A 125 4.97 0.35 21.39
N GLU A 126 4.06 0.71 22.30
CA GLU A 126 3.36 -0.24 23.17
C GLU A 126 2.47 -1.21 22.38
N LEU A 127 1.61 -0.69 21.50
CA LEU A 127 0.71 -1.52 20.70
C LEU A 127 1.46 -2.43 19.73
N ARG A 128 2.55 -1.94 19.12
CA ARG A 128 3.42 -2.73 18.23
C ARG A 128 4.02 -3.92 18.97
N LEU A 129 4.56 -3.72 20.16
CA LEU A 129 5.11 -4.82 20.97
C LEU A 129 4.04 -5.86 21.30
N ALA A 130 2.82 -5.43 21.65
CA ALA A 130 1.71 -6.33 21.90
C ALA A 130 1.32 -7.14 20.64
N ILE A 131 1.24 -6.47 19.48
CA ILE A 131 0.93 -7.10 18.19
C ILE A 131 1.99 -8.12 17.79
N ILE A 132 3.28 -7.75 17.89
CA ILE A 132 4.40 -8.66 17.56
C ILE A 132 4.34 -9.89 18.47
N ARG A 133 4.15 -9.68 19.78
CA ARG A 133 4.04 -10.79 20.74
C ARG A 133 2.87 -11.72 20.43
N GLU A 134 1.72 -11.19 20.04
CA GLU A 134 0.56 -11.99 19.64
C GLU A 134 0.83 -12.77 18.34
N ASN A 135 1.50 -12.15 17.37
CA ASN A 135 1.83 -12.76 16.08
C ASN A 135 2.86 -13.88 16.21
N SER A 136 3.78 -13.79 17.16
CA SER A 136 4.82 -14.79 17.43
C SER A 136 4.39 -15.94 18.34
N LEU A 137 3.10 -16.02 18.72
CA LEU A 137 2.61 -17.14 19.52
C LEU A 137 2.76 -18.48 18.78
N PRO A 138 3.11 -19.58 19.48
CA PRO A 138 3.07 -20.93 18.91
C PRO A 138 1.68 -21.25 18.35
N ALA A 139 1.63 -22.00 17.25
CA ALA A 139 0.40 -22.23 16.51
C ALA A 139 -0.69 -22.90 17.37
N LEU A 140 -0.32 -23.87 18.20
CA LEU A 140 -1.26 -24.53 19.12
C LEU A 140 -1.86 -23.55 20.13
N THR A 141 -1.05 -22.68 20.73
CA THR A 141 -1.52 -21.63 21.64
C THR A 141 -2.45 -20.64 20.94
N ARG A 142 -2.21 -20.32 19.66
CA ARG A 142 -3.13 -19.49 18.88
C ARG A 142 -4.50 -20.15 18.77
N ILE A 143 -4.55 -21.44 18.46
CA ILE A 143 -5.81 -22.20 18.36
C ILE A 143 -6.52 -22.28 19.72
N GLU A 144 -5.80 -22.54 20.82
CA GLU A 144 -6.37 -22.53 22.17
C GLU A 144 -7.02 -21.19 22.52
N LYS A 145 -6.38 -20.08 22.11
CA LYS A 145 -6.90 -18.72 22.28
C LYS A 145 -7.96 -18.31 21.27
N ARG A 146 -8.40 -19.23 20.39
CA ARG A 146 -9.35 -18.98 19.29
C ARG A 146 -8.88 -17.86 18.35
N LEU A 147 -7.57 -17.72 18.19
CA LEU A 147 -6.95 -16.83 17.22
C LEU A 147 -6.81 -17.59 15.88
N PRO A 148 -6.83 -16.88 14.75
CA PRO A 148 -6.62 -17.52 13.45
C PRO A 148 -5.20 -18.09 13.37
N LEU A 149 -5.02 -19.19 12.63
CA LEU A 149 -3.71 -19.83 12.47
C LEU A 149 -2.65 -18.84 11.97
N MET A 150 -3.00 -18.12 10.90
CA MET A 150 -2.28 -16.99 10.33
C MET A 150 -3.21 -15.79 10.37
N ASN A 151 -2.71 -14.60 10.69
CA ASN A 151 -3.55 -13.41 10.64
C ASN A 151 -4.10 -13.18 9.24
N GLU A 152 -5.35 -12.73 9.16
CA GLU A 152 -5.96 -12.32 7.91
C GLU A 152 -5.24 -11.10 7.35
N GLU A 153 -5.05 -11.10 6.04
CA GLU A 153 -4.32 -10.04 5.35
C GLU A 153 -5.25 -8.89 4.99
N PRO A 154 -4.74 -7.65 4.93
CA PRO A 154 -5.43 -6.59 4.20
C PRO A 154 -5.72 -7.03 2.75
N GLU A 155 -6.88 -6.64 2.24
CA GLU A 155 -7.25 -6.89 0.84
C GLU A 155 -6.25 -6.22 -0.11
N MET A 156 -5.78 -7.01 -1.08
CA MET A 156 -4.91 -6.68 -2.19
C MET A 156 -5.68 -6.88 -3.49
N ALA A 157 -5.93 -5.79 -4.20
CA ALA A 157 -6.53 -5.87 -5.53
C ALA A 157 -5.48 -6.37 -6.55
N ARG A 158 -5.28 -7.69 -6.62
CA ARG A 158 -4.38 -8.34 -7.61
C ARG A 158 -4.90 -8.13 -9.02
N ASN A 159 -6.16 -8.49 -9.25
CA ASN A 159 -6.92 -8.27 -10.47
C ASN A 159 -7.99 -7.20 -10.19
N PHE A 160 -7.75 -5.96 -10.58
CA PHE A 160 -8.74 -4.92 -10.37
C PHE A 160 -9.66 -4.77 -11.58
N ARG A 161 -10.97 -4.86 -11.33
CA ARG A 161 -12.01 -4.65 -12.35
C ARG A 161 -11.86 -3.27 -13.00
N GLY A 162 -11.84 -3.25 -14.34
CA GLY A 162 -11.62 -2.03 -15.13
C GLY A 162 -10.15 -1.66 -15.36
N GLY A 163 -9.21 -2.49 -14.89
CA GLY A 163 -7.79 -2.37 -15.23
C GLY A 163 -7.43 -3.06 -16.53
N MET A 164 -6.30 -2.65 -17.10
CA MET A 164 -5.68 -3.36 -18.20
C MET A 164 -5.14 -4.71 -17.71
N ASP A 165 -5.38 -5.76 -18.51
CA ASP A 165 -4.88 -7.10 -18.25
C ASP A 165 -3.34 -7.13 -18.12
N LEU A 166 -2.82 -8.01 -17.27
CA LEU A 166 -1.38 -8.14 -17.03
C LEU A 166 -0.61 -8.52 -18.30
N ALA A 167 -1.14 -9.43 -19.12
CA ALA A 167 -0.47 -9.84 -20.35
C ALA A 167 -0.38 -8.68 -21.35
N LEU A 168 -1.44 -7.87 -21.46
CA LEU A 168 -1.41 -6.68 -22.30
C LEU A 168 -0.42 -5.62 -21.77
N ARG A 169 -0.36 -5.39 -20.44
CA ARG A 169 0.64 -4.50 -19.86
C ARG A 169 2.07 -4.99 -20.14
N GLN A 170 2.32 -6.29 -20.03
CA GLN A 170 3.63 -6.86 -20.35
C GLN A 170 3.99 -6.68 -21.83
N ASN A 171 3.06 -6.95 -22.75
CA ASN A 171 3.28 -6.73 -24.17
C ASN A 171 3.63 -5.26 -24.48
N ILE A 172 2.90 -4.31 -23.88
CA ILE A 172 3.20 -2.89 -24.06
C ILE A 172 4.56 -2.53 -23.46
N TRP A 173 4.94 -3.09 -22.31
CA TRP A 173 6.25 -2.90 -21.70
C TRP A 173 7.36 -3.33 -22.66
N ASP A 174 7.27 -4.56 -23.18
CA ASP A 174 8.27 -5.13 -24.08
C ASP A 174 8.40 -4.30 -25.37
N ASP A 175 7.30 -3.71 -25.84
CA ASP A 175 7.28 -2.85 -27.02
C ASP A 175 7.88 -1.45 -26.80
N VAL A 176 7.73 -0.86 -25.60
CA VAL A 176 8.20 0.51 -25.31
C VAL A 176 9.57 0.57 -24.64
N PHE A 177 9.94 -0.46 -23.88
CA PHE A 177 11.21 -0.56 -23.13
C PHE A 177 12.02 -1.75 -23.64
N LEU A 178 12.49 -1.64 -24.89
CA LEU A 178 13.20 -2.72 -25.59
C LEU A 178 14.45 -3.17 -24.83
N GLY A 179 14.44 -4.42 -24.37
CA GLY A 179 15.57 -5.05 -23.67
C GLY A 179 15.68 -4.69 -22.19
N GLU A 180 14.78 -3.87 -21.65
CA GLU A 180 14.76 -3.52 -20.22
C GLU A 180 13.96 -4.56 -19.42
N PRO A 181 14.55 -5.16 -18.37
CA PRO A 181 13.87 -6.15 -17.56
C PRO A 181 12.68 -5.54 -16.82
N CYS A 182 11.49 -6.12 -17.01
CA CYS A 182 10.32 -5.83 -16.19
C CYS A 182 10.38 -6.63 -14.89
N VAL A 183 9.99 -6.02 -13.76
CA VAL A 183 9.74 -6.78 -12.53
C VAL A 183 8.59 -7.75 -12.80
N PRO A 184 8.78 -9.08 -12.61
CA PRO A 184 7.75 -10.06 -12.94
C PRO A 184 6.41 -9.75 -12.27
N GLY A 185 5.35 -9.65 -13.07
CA GLY A 185 3.99 -9.35 -12.58
C GLY A 185 3.68 -7.87 -12.33
N HIS A 186 4.65 -6.97 -12.53
CA HIS A 186 4.53 -5.55 -12.17
C HIS A 186 4.86 -4.54 -13.29
N PRO A 187 4.41 -4.74 -14.55
CA PRO A 187 4.58 -3.72 -15.59
C PRO A 187 3.78 -2.46 -15.24
N PHE A 188 4.43 -1.30 -15.36
CA PHE A 188 3.85 0.02 -15.11
C PHE A 188 3.31 0.23 -13.68
N GLU A 189 3.91 -0.42 -12.69
CA GLU A 189 3.57 -0.27 -11.27
C GLU A 189 4.63 0.59 -10.55
N VAL A 190 4.20 1.65 -9.84
CA VAL A 190 5.09 2.54 -9.08
C VAL A 190 4.67 2.57 -7.62
N VAL A 191 5.60 2.26 -6.72
CA VAL A 191 5.39 2.34 -5.28
C VAL A 191 5.16 3.80 -4.86
N ILE A 192 4.13 4.03 -4.05
CA ILE A 192 3.93 5.30 -3.35
C ILE A 192 4.82 5.26 -2.11
N PRO A 193 5.91 6.05 -2.06
CA PRO A 193 6.83 6.01 -0.92
C PRO A 193 6.12 6.43 0.36
N PHE A 194 6.51 5.82 1.48
CA PHE A 194 6.06 6.26 2.81
C PHE A 194 6.75 7.59 3.15
N ALA A 195 6.09 8.68 2.79
CA ALA A 195 6.61 10.02 2.96
C ALA A 195 6.02 10.70 4.22
N LYS A 196 6.42 11.93 4.51
CA LYS A 196 5.92 12.70 5.68
C LYS A 196 4.40 12.87 5.71
N LYS A 197 3.73 12.89 4.56
CA LYS A 197 2.27 13.11 4.45
C LYS A 197 1.63 12.08 3.50
N PRO A 198 1.60 10.78 3.87
CA PRO A 198 1.26 9.71 2.94
C PRO A 198 -0.20 9.76 2.48
N ARG A 199 -1.11 10.30 3.30
CA ARG A 199 -2.53 10.34 2.94
C ARG A 199 -2.81 11.49 1.97
N THR A 200 -2.45 12.71 2.31
CA THR A 200 -2.72 13.91 1.49
C THR A 200 -1.88 13.94 0.22
N HIS A 201 -0.58 13.61 0.27
CA HIS A 201 0.30 13.65 -0.91
C HIS A 201 0.27 12.36 -1.75
N GLY A 202 -0.32 11.28 -1.23
CA GLY A 202 -0.39 10.00 -1.93
C GLY A 202 -1.82 9.60 -2.28
N VAL A 203 -2.64 9.32 -1.26
CA VAL A 203 -3.95 8.68 -1.44
C VAL A 203 -5.03 9.66 -1.90
N LEU A 204 -5.14 10.83 -1.27
CA LEU A 204 -6.16 11.84 -1.61
C LEU A 204 -5.83 12.59 -2.90
N ASP A 205 -4.55 12.65 -3.26
CA ASP A 205 -4.08 13.22 -4.51
C ASP A 205 -4.45 12.39 -5.75
N ALA A 206 -5.04 11.21 -5.59
CA ALA A 206 -5.45 10.34 -6.70
C ALA A 206 -6.43 11.01 -7.67
N ASP A 207 -7.35 11.84 -7.16
CA ASP A 207 -8.32 12.55 -8.00
C ASP A 207 -7.69 13.73 -8.74
N GLU A 208 -6.74 14.43 -8.12
CA GLU A 208 -5.95 15.47 -8.79
C GLU A 208 -5.02 14.87 -9.84
N LEU A 209 -4.32 13.78 -9.53
CA LEU A 209 -3.52 13.03 -10.48
C LEU A 209 -4.32 12.70 -11.75
N ARG A 210 -5.56 12.23 -11.59
CA ARG A 210 -6.45 11.90 -12.72
C ARG A 210 -6.69 13.06 -13.67
N LYS A 211 -6.75 14.30 -13.17
CA LYS A 211 -6.96 15.50 -13.99
C LYS A 211 -5.73 15.86 -14.82
N HIS A 212 -4.54 15.45 -14.37
CA HIS A 212 -3.26 15.76 -15.01
C HIS A 212 -2.70 14.63 -15.88
N LEU A 213 -3.28 13.43 -15.80
CA LEU A 213 -2.90 12.33 -16.68
C LEU A 213 -3.36 12.55 -18.12
N PRO A 214 -2.62 12.05 -19.13
CA PRO A 214 -3.10 12.01 -20.50
C PRO A 214 -4.46 11.32 -20.58
N ALA A 215 -5.38 11.81 -21.41
CA ALA A 215 -6.74 11.25 -21.53
C ALA A 215 -6.78 9.74 -21.84
N ALA A 216 -5.73 9.23 -22.51
CA ALA A 216 -5.60 7.82 -22.84
C ALA A 216 -5.02 6.94 -21.71
N VAL A 217 -4.57 7.54 -20.61
CA VAL A 217 -3.91 6.87 -19.48
C VAL A 217 -4.80 6.95 -18.24
N HIS A 218 -4.82 5.86 -17.49
CA HIS A 218 -5.47 5.78 -16.20
C HIS A 218 -4.46 5.35 -15.14
N GLY A 219 -4.52 5.97 -13.96
CA GLY A 219 -3.79 5.54 -12.78
C GLY A 219 -4.77 5.06 -11.70
N ARG A 220 -4.42 3.96 -11.02
CA ARG A 220 -5.18 3.47 -9.87
C ARG A 220 -4.25 3.09 -8.72
N ILE A 221 -4.61 3.51 -7.51
CA ILE A 221 -3.91 3.11 -6.30
C ILE A 221 -4.46 1.77 -5.82
N ILE A 222 -3.57 0.80 -5.65
CA ILE A 222 -3.87 -0.54 -5.12
C ILE A 222 -2.82 -0.94 -4.08
N ARG A 223 -3.00 -2.11 -3.46
CA ARG A 223 -2.03 -2.67 -2.51
C ARG A 223 -1.21 -3.80 -3.13
N ARG A 224 0.07 -3.84 -2.77
CA ARG A 224 1.04 -4.88 -3.11
C ARG A 224 1.87 -5.24 -1.88
N LEU A 225 2.73 -6.25 -2.02
CA LEU A 225 3.75 -6.60 -1.03
C LEU A 225 5.13 -6.19 -1.54
N ASN A 226 5.98 -5.74 -0.62
CA ASN A 226 7.40 -5.53 -0.88
C ASN A 226 8.23 -6.78 -0.48
N PRO A 227 9.52 -6.87 -0.85
CA PRO A 227 10.46 -7.93 -0.44
C PRO A 227 10.46 -8.31 1.04
N SER A 228 10.17 -7.36 1.93
CA SER A 228 10.12 -7.57 3.37
C SER A 228 8.79 -8.14 3.88
N GLY A 229 7.81 -8.36 3.00
CA GLY A 229 6.49 -8.84 3.38
C GLY A 229 5.53 -7.77 3.89
N HIS A 230 5.84 -6.49 3.68
CA HIS A 230 5.01 -5.38 4.10
C HIS A 230 4.06 -4.95 2.98
N TYR A 231 2.83 -4.56 3.35
CA TYR A 231 1.85 -4.06 2.39
C TYR A 231 2.16 -2.61 2.03
N ILE A 232 2.29 -2.32 0.74
CA ILE A 232 2.57 -0.98 0.24
C ILE A 232 1.49 -0.53 -0.73
N SER A 233 1.32 0.79 -0.82
CA SER A 233 0.43 1.38 -1.82
C SER A 233 1.20 1.56 -3.13
N VAL A 234 0.56 1.24 -4.25
CA VAL A 234 1.18 1.25 -5.57
C VAL A 234 0.23 1.91 -6.55
N ILE A 235 0.74 2.81 -7.39
CA ILE A 235 0.02 3.35 -8.54
C ILE A 235 0.26 2.39 -9.71
N VAL A 236 -0.82 1.84 -10.25
CA VAL A 236 -0.77 1.05 -11.49
C VAL A 236 -1.30 1.89 -12.62
N PHE A 237 -0.45 2.10 -13.62
CA PHE A 237 -0.82 2.76 -14.85
C PHE A 237 -1.29 1.76 -15.89
N GLY A 238 -2.25 2.18 -16.70
CA GLY A 238 -2.71 1.45 -17.87
C GLY A 238 -3.39 2.39 -18.85
N LEU A 239 -3.77 1.86 -20.01
CA LEU A 239 -4.65 2.58 -20.93
C LEU A 239 -6.04 2.71 -20.32
N ALA A 240 -6.66 3.87 -20.52
CA ALA A 240 -8.04 4.10 -20.12
C ALA A 240 -8.97 3.14 -20.87
N PRO A 241 -10.13 2.74 -20.29
CA PRO A 241 -11.04 1.78 -20.94
C PRO A 241 -11.53 2.18 -22.33
N SER A 242 -11.56 3.48 -22.64
CA SER A 242 -11.94 4.04 -23.94
C SER A 242 -10.76 4.25 -24.90
N ALA A 243 -9.54 4.00 -24.47
CA ALA A 243 -8.34 4.24 -25.27
C ALA A 243 -7.95 3.00 -26.09
N PHE A 244 -7.70 3.22 -27.38
CA PHE A 244 -7.17 2.17 -28.25
C PHE A 244 -5.69 1.92 -27.94
N ASP A 245 -5.28 0.66 -28.05
CA ASP A 245 -3.87 0.31 -28.03
C ASP A 245 -3.20 0.73 -29.35
N ASN A 246 -2.39 1.78 -29.30
CA ASN A 246 -1.65 2.32 -30.45
C ASN A 246 -0.33 2.95 -29.98
N PRO A 247 0.64 3.20 -30.90
CA PRO A 247 1.97 3.67 -30.52
C PRO A 247 1.98 4.96 -29.68
N MET A 248 1.06 5.89 -29.95
CA MET A 248 0.98 7.15 -29.19
C MET A 248 0.50 6.93 -27.76
N ASN A 249 -0.53 6.10 -27.59
CA ASN A 249 -1.08 5.79 -26.27
C ASN A 249 -0.11 4.96 -25.43
N ARG A 250 0.63 4.02 -26.05
CA ARG A 250 1.73 3.29 -25.39
C ARG A 250 2.83 4.24 -24.92
N MET A 251 3.22 5.21 -25.74
CA MET A 251 4.20 6.23 -25.36
C MET A 251 3.69 7.10 -24.18
N ASN A 252 2.43 7.52 -24.22
CA ASN A 252 1.82 8.28 -23.10
C ASN A 252 1.83 7.49 -21.79
N LEU A 253 1.59 6.18 -21.87
CA LEU A 253 1.67 5.28 -20.71
C LEU A 253 3.10 5.20 -20.16
N ALA A 254 4.10 4.99 -21.04
CA ALA A 254 5.50 4.94 -20.66
C ALA A 254 6.00 6.24 -20.02
N LEU A 255 5.64 7.40 -20.60
CA LEU A 255 5.96 8.72 -20.05
C LEU A 255 5.33 8.91 -18.67
N SER A 256 4.07 8.53 -18.50
CA SER A 256 3.36 8.66 -17.23
C SER A 256 4.02 7.81 -16.13
N TYR A 257 4.39 6.58 -16.48
CA TYR A 257 5.14 5.70 -15.59
C TYR A 257 6.50 6.30 -15.19
N ASN A 258 7.29 6.76 -16.15
CA ASN A 258 8.60 7.36 -15.88
C ASN A 258 8.49 8.60 -14.97
N MET A 259 7.46 9.43 -15.15
CA MET A 259 7.27 10.61 -14.31
C MET A 259 6.90 10.25 -12.87
N ALA A 260 6.01 9.28 -12.69
CA ALA A 260 5.68 8.77 -11.36
C ALA A 260 6.89 8.06 -10.71
N LEU A 261 7.66 7.28 -11.45
CA LEU A 261 8.86 6.62 -10.93
C LEU A 261 9.88 7.64 -10.43
N ASN A 262 10.13 8.71 -11.20
CA ASN A 262 11.05 9.78 -10.80
C ASN A 262 10.53 10.58 -9.61
N TRP A 263 9.22 10.81 -9.52
CA TRP A 263 8.60 11.38 -8.33
C TRP A 263 8.86 10.50 -7.10
N ALA A 264 8.64 9.19 -7.20
CA ALA A 264 8.88 8.26 -6.10
C ALA A 264 10.36 8.25 -5.68
N ARG A 265 11.28 8.19 -6.65
CA ARG A 265 12.74 8.26 -6.41
C ARG A 265 13.14 9.55 -5.71
N LYS A 266 12.63 10.70 -6.16
CA LYS A 266 12.89 12.00 -5.53
C LYS A 266 12.47 12.01 -4.06
N ILE A 267 11.31 11.43 -3.72
CA ILE A 267 10.87 11.35 -2.33
C ILE A 267 11.79 10.45 -1.51
N VAL A 268 12.17 9.27 -2.01
CA VAL A 268 13.09 8.35 -1.32
C VAL A 268 14.42 9.04 -1.01
N VAL A 269 14.99 9.71 -2.01
CA VAL A 269 16.29 10.38 -1.91
C VAL A 269 16.23 11.58 -0.97
N THR A 270 15.23 12.44 -1.11
CA THR A 270 15.16 13.72 -0.38
C THR A 270 14.45 13.61 0.98
N GLY A 271 13.72 12.54 1.23
CA GLY A 271 12.82 12.40 2.39
C GLY A 271 11.68 13.43 2.42
N THR A 272 11.54 14.25 1.37
CA THR A 272 10.54 15.31 1.30
C THR A 272 9.33 14.81 0.55
N SER A 273 8.16 14.93 1.16
CA SER A 273 6.90 14.51 0.56
C SER A 273 6.31 15.62 -0.31
N CYS A 274 5.87 15.28 -1.52
CA CYS A 274 5.04 16.14 -2.36
C CYS A 274 3.94 15.31 -3.05
N PRO A 275 2.79 15.92 -3.38
CA PRO A 275 1.75 15.30 -4.20
C PRO A 275 2.31 14.64 -5.47
N VAL A 276 1.74 13.51 -5.90
CA VAL A 276 2.13 12.86 -7.16
C VAL A 276 1.67 13.68 -8.36
N SER A 277 0.53 14.36 -8.28
CA SER A 277 -0.03 15.27 -9.27
C SER A 277 0.93 16.40 -9.63
N ASP A 278 1.77 16.85 -8.69
CA ASP A 278 2.81 17.85 -8.95
C ASP A 278 3.79 17.41 -10.04
N ALA A 279 4.10 16.12 -10.10
CA ALA A 279 4.95 15.59 -11.16
C ALA A 279 4.34 15.79 -12.55
N PHE A 280 3.00 15.83 -12.65
CA PHE A 280 2.26 15.89 -13.91
C PHE A 280 1.78 17.30 -14.28
N LYS A 281 1.95 18.30 -13.42
CA LYS A 281 1.52 19.69 -13.70
C LYS A 281 2.18 20.30 -14.95
N SER A 282 3.39 19.86 -15.29
CA SER A 282 4.13 20.30 -16.48
C SER A 282 4.17 19.25 -17.61
N PHE A 283 3.24 18.28 -17.60
CA PHE A 283 3.22 17.19 -18.58
C PHE A 283 2.95 17.73 -20.00
N MET A 284 3.99 17.76 -20.83
CA MET A 284 3.92 18.20 -22.23
C MET A 284 4.47 17.10 -23.14
N ILE A 285 3.59 16.44 -23.90
CA ILE A 285 4.01 15.49 -24.94
C ILE A 285 4.43 16.32 -26.15
N ARG A 286 5.73 16.39 -26.44
CA ARG A 286 6.20 16.88 -27.74
C ARG A 286 6.09 15.74 -28.75
N PRO A 287 5.42 15.93 -29.90
CA PRO A 287 5.41 14.92 -30.96
C PRO A 287 6.85 14.61 -31.39
N LEU A 288 7.22 13.33 -31.43
CA LEU A 288 8.48 12.88 -32.01
C LEU A 288 8.54 13.33 -33.47
N GLN A 289 9.45 14.26 -33.79
CA GLN A 289 9.85 14.46 -35.18
C GLN A 289 10.64 13.23 -35.62
N LYS A 290 10.12 12.51 -36.63
CA LYS A 290 10.81 11.40 -37.29
C LYS A 290 12.19 11.85 -37.78
N LYS A 291 13.25 11.28 -37.20
CA LYS A 291 14.62 11.02 -37.74
C LYS A 291 15.40 10.43 -36.55
N SER A 292 16.15 9.34 -36.59
CA SER A 292 16.68 8.46 -37.62
C SER A 292 17.07 7.14 -36.92
N GLU A 293 17.40 6.10 -37.68
CA GLU A 293 17.82 4.77 -37.19
C GLU A 293 18.87 4.83 -36.06
N GLY A 294 18.60 4.07 -34.99
CA GLY A 294 19.52 3.85 -33.87
C GLY A 294 19.21 4.72 -32.64
N ALA A 295 18.70 4.06 -31.59
CA ALA A 295 18.29 4.62 -30.29
C ALA A 295 16.94 5.36 -30.29
N SER A 296 15.91 4.68 -29.78
CA SER A 296 14.61 5.26 -29.43
C SER A 296 14.79 6.22 -28.25
N GLN A 297 15.06 7.50 -28.53
CA GLN A 297 15.13 8.52 -27.50
C GLN A 297 13.72 9.06 -27.20
N VAL A 298 13.18 8.64 -26.05
CA VAL A 298 12.00 9.25 -25.43
C VAL A 298 12.40 10.64 -24.93
N VAL A 299 12.23 11.68 -25.75
CA VAL A 299 12.48 13.08 -25.34
C VAL A 299 11.17 13.73 -24.95
N GLY A 300 10.95 13.84 -23.64
CA GLY A 300 9.77 14.47 -23.04
C GLY A 300 9.88 14.54 -21.53
N LEU A 301 11.03 14.93 -21.00
CA LEU A 301 11.24 15.12 -19.57
C LEU A 301 11.93 16.48 -19.38
N ALA A 302 11.27 17.42 -18.71
CA ALA A 302 11.95 18.60 -18.17
C ALA A 302 13.15 18.10 -17.35
N GLU A 303 14.31 18.76 -17.44
CA GLU A 303 15.59 18.37 -16.82
C GLU A 303 15.38 17.66 -15.48
N GLN A 304 15.41 16.32 -15.53
CA GLN A 304 15.34 15.52 -14.33
C GLN A 304 16.74 15.49 -13.76
N ARG A 305 16.87 15.83 -12.49
CA ARG A 305 18.10 15.62 -11.73
C ARG A 305 18.58 14.20 -12.00
N ALA A 306 19.81 14.05 -12.47
CA ALA A 306 20.46 12.75 -12.52
C ALA A 306 20.64 12.23 -11.08
N PHE A 307 20.15 11.03 -10.83
CA PHE A 307 20.42 10.31 -9.59
C PHE A 307 21.81 9.69 -9.66
N THR A 308 22.53 9.71 -8.54
CA THR A 308 23.76 8.93 -8.38
C THR A 308 23.45 7.44 -8.33
N ASP A 309 24.45 6.59 -8.58
CA ASP A 309 24.26 5.14 -8.54
C ASP A 309 23.83 4.69 -7.13
N GLU A 310 24.39 5.27 -6.07
CA GLU A 310 24.01 4.97 -4.69
C GLU A 310 22.56 5.38 -4.38
N GLU A 311 22.09 6.49 -4.96
CA GLU A 311 20.70 6.92 -4.83
C GLU A 311 19.75 5.97 -5.57
N LEU A 312 20.16 5.46 -6.74
CA LEU A 312 19.39 4.49 -7.51
C LEU A 312 19.30 3.15 -6.79
N GLU A 313 20.40 2.63 -6.24
CA GLU A 313 20.40 1.39 -5.44
C GLU A 313 19.46 1.51 -4.24
N ARG A 314 19.49 2.65 -3.53
CA ARG A 314 18.56 2.90 -2.43
C ARG A 314 17.11 2.91 -2.91
N CYS A 315 16.83 3.55 -4.05
CA CYS A 315 15.49 3.55 -4.63
C CYS A 315 15.03 2.16 -5.07
N GLU A 316 15.92 1.34 -5.63
CA GLU A 316 15.61 -0.03 -6.01
C GLU A 316 15.20 -0.86 -4.79
N HIS A 317 15.87 -0.67 -3.65
CA HIS A 317 15.50 -1.31 -2.40
C HIS A 317 14.13 -0.82 -1.86
N ASP A 318 13.97 0.50 -1.71
CA ASP A 318 12.79 1.10 -1.06
C ASP A 318 11.52 1.01 -1.91
N LEU A 319 11.66 0.87 -3.24
CA LEU A 319 10.55 0.79 -4.20
C LEU A 319 10.35 -0.63 -4.74
N ALA A 320 11.04 -1.64 -4.21
CA ALA A 320 10.91 -3.01 -4.68
C ALA A 320 9.52 -3.61 -4.41
N LEU A 321 9.06 -4.42 -5.36
CA LEU A 321 7.83 -5.21 -5.28
C LEU A 321 8.16 -6.71 -5.24
N MET A 322 7.34 -7.49 -4.54
CA MET A 322 7.45 -8.95 -4.57
C MET A 322 7.21 -9.48 -5.98
N PRO A 323 8.09 -10.32 -6.55
CA PRO A 323 8.01 -10.72 -7.96
C PRO A 323 6.98 -11.83 -8.25
N TRP A 324 5.94 -12.00 -7.42
CA TRP A 324 4.99 -13.11 -7.61
C TRP A 324 3.89 -12.76 -8.60
N THR A 325 3.59 -13.69 -9.48
CA THR A 325 2.67 -13.50 -10.59
C THR A 325 1.28 -14.11 -10.35
N SER A 326 1.09 -14.86 -9.25
CA SER A 326 -0.15 -15.59 -8.99
C SER A 326 -0.61 -15.60 -7.52
N GLU A 327 -1.89 -15.91 -7.29
CA GLU A 327 -2.42 -16.19 -5.93
C GLU A 327 -1.74 -17.42 -5.32
N ALA A 328 -1.40 -18.42 -6.13
CA ALA A 328 -0.76 -19.65 -5.65
C ALA A 328 0.66 -19.40 -5.14
N ASP A 329 1.41 -18.48 -5.74
CA ASP A 329 2.73 -18.07 -5.25
C ASP A 329 2.63 -17.27 -3.97
N HIS A 330 1.60 -16.42 -3.85
CA HIS A 330 1.32 -15.70 -2.63
C HIS A 330 0.93 -16.63 -1.47
N ALA A 331 0.08 -17.62 -1.74
CA ALA A 331 -0.25 -18.66 -0.76
C ALA A 331 1.01 -19.40 -0.30
N ALA A 332 1.87 -19.80 -1.24
CA ALA A 332 3.12 -20.48 -0.93
C ALA A 332 4.05 -19.60 -0.07
N TYR A 333 4.13 -18.31 -0.35
CA TYR A 333 4.88 -17.38 0.49
C TYR A 333 4.35 -17.30 1.92
N ARG A 334 3.03 -17.10 2.09
CA ARG A 334 2.42 -16.99 3.42
C ARG A 334 2.69 -18.23 4.26
N VAL A 335 2.51 -19.40 3.65
CA VAL A 335 2.79 -20.68 4.28
C VAL A 335 4.28 -20.80 4.61
N GLY A 336 5.18 -20.39 3.72
CA GLY A 336 6.62 -20.39 3.95
C GLY A 336 7.03 -19.50 5.13
N GLN A 337 6.48 -18.30 5.24
CA GLN A 337 6.70 -17.39 6.38
C GLN A 337 6.20 -18.00 7.68
N TRP A 338 4.99 -18.57 7.67
CA TRP A 338 4.44 -19.23 8.84
C TRP A 338 5.25 -20.45 9.26
N LEU A 339 5.70 -21.28 8.30
CA LEU A 339 6.56 -22.43 8.55
C LEU A 339 7.89 -22.01 9.19
N GLN A 340 8.54 -20.95 8.68
CA GLN A 340 9.76 -20.40 9.27
C GLN A 340 9.55 -20.00 10.74
N GLN A 341 8.42 -19.34 11.04
CA GLN A 341 8.11 -18.91 12.41
C GLN A 341 7.80 -20.10 13.33
N GLN A 342 7.11 -21.10 12.81
CA GLN A 342 6.58 -22.22 13.61
C GLN A 342 7.51 -23.40 13.68
N ILE A 343 8.65 -23.37 12.98
CA ILE A 343 9.59 -24.47 12.98
C ILE A 343 10.02 -24.76 14.41
N ALA A 344 10.76 -23.92 15.11
CA ALA A 344 11.19 -24.24 16.47
C ALA A 344 10.05 -24.35 17.52
N LEU A 345 8.80 -24.01 17.18
CA LEU A 345 7.70 -23.80 18.15
C LEU A 345 6.60 -24.86 18.11
N THR A 346 6.40 -25.52 16.97
CA THR A 346 5.26 -26.44 16.76
C THR A 346 5.76 -27.75 16.17
N PRO A 347 5.39 -28.93 16.70
CA PRO A 347 5.76 -30.22 16.11
C PRO A 347 5.32 -30.38 14.66
N VAL A 348 6.10 -31.11 13.86
CA VAL A 348 5.85 -31.28 12.41
C VAL A 348 4.46 -31.81 12.08
N GLN A 349 3.96 -32.80 12.83
CA GLN A 349 2.63 -33.37 12.64
C GLN A 349 1.52 -32.36 12.94
N ASP A 350 1.69 -31.54 13.97
CA ASP A 350 0.73 -30.48 14.29
C ASP A 350 0.72 -29.41 13.20
N ARG A 351 1.90 -29.04 12.67
CA ARG A 351 1.95 -28.10 11.54
C ARG A 351 1.20 -28.63 10.33
N TYR A 352 1.33 -29.92 10.03
CA TYR A 352 0.61 -30.59 8.96
C TYR A 352 -0.92 -30.53 9.19
N ASN A 353 -1.39 -30.97 10.36
CA ASN A 353 -2.82 -30.97 10.69
C ASN A 353 -3.44 -29.57 10.64
N LEU A 354 -2.70 -28.56 11.09
CA LEU A 354 -3.15 -27.17 11.10
C LEU A 354 -3.21 -26.60 9.68
N LEU A 355 -2.20 -26.84 8.84
CA LEU A 355 -2.22 -26.40 7.45
C LEU A 355 -3.31 -27.11 6.64
N GLN A 356 -3.57 -28.39 6.88
CA GLN A 356 -4.67 -29.11 6.21
C GLN A 356 -6.03 -28.44 6.49
N LYS A 357 -6.27 -28.03 7.74
CA LYS A 357 -7.48 -27.27 8.12
C LYS A 357 -7.48 -25.88 7.51
N TRP A 358 -6.33 -25.21 7.46
CA TRP A 358 -6.18 -23.90 6.85
C TRP A 358 -6.55 -23.93 5.35
N CYS A 359 -6.14 -24.95 4.59
CA CYS A 359 -6.51 -25.11 3.18
C CYS A 359 -8.01 -25.31 2.91
N GLN A 360 -8.81 -25.62 3.94
CA GLN A 360 -10.27 -25.78 3.84
C GLN A 360 -11.02 -24.46 4.11
N GLN A 361 -10.31 -23.42 4.57
CA GLN A 361 -10.88 -22.11 4.87
C GLN A 361 -10.82 -21.20 3.64
N LYS A 362 -11.70 -20.20 3.62
CA LYS A 362 -11.59 -19.08 2.68
C LYS A 362 -10.63 -18.05 3.26
N HIS A 363 -9.73 -17.54 2.43
CA HIS A 363 -8.75 -16.53 2.80
C HIS A 363 -8.87 -15.32 1.91
N THR A 364 -8.75 -14.13 2.49
CA THR A 364 -8.60 -12.89 1.72
C THR A 364 -7.41 -13.02 0.77
N ASN A 365 -7.55 -12.52 -0.46
CA ASN A 365 -6.55 -12.51 -1.53
C ASN A 365 -6.25 -13.86 -2.19
N LEU A 366 -6.93 -14.93 -1.77
CA LEU A 366 -6.77 -16.30 -2.29
C LEU A 366 -8.14 -16.91 -2.65
N GLU A 367 -9.15 -16.07 -2.88
CA GLU A 367 -10.54 -16.50 -3.06
C GLU A 367 -10.75 -17.30 -4.35
N ASN A 368 -9.86 -17.18 -5.33
CA ASN A 368 -9.94 -17.90 -6.59
C ASN A 368 -9.25 -19.27 -6.54
N LEU A 369 -8.53 -19.58 -5.47
CA LEU A 369 -7.89 -20.88 -5.30
C LEU A 369 -8.84 -21.90 -4.66
N THR A 370 -8.88 -23.08 -5.27
CA THR A 370 -9.50 -24.26 -4.69
C THR A 370 -8.68 -24.79 -3.51
N SER A 371 -9.30 -25.61 -2.65
CA SER A 371 -8.57 -26.29 -1.57
C SER A 371 -7.43 -27.17 -2.08
N VAL A 372 -7.53 -27.70 -3.31
CA VAL A 372 -6.47 -28.50 -3.93
C VAL A 372 -5.28 -27.62 -4.31
N GLU A 373 -5.53 -26.46 -4.92
CA GLU A 373 -4.47 -25.49 -5.27
C GLU A 373 -3.81 -24.89 -4.02
N LEU A 374 -4.58 -24.66 -2.94
CA LEU A 374 -4.02 -24.23 -1.66
C LEU A 374 -3.12 -25.31 -1.03
N ARG A 375 -3.51 -26.59 -1.10
CA ARG A 375 -2.68 -27.71 -0.63
C ARG A 375 -1.40 -27.84 -1.44
N ASP A 376 -1.46 -27.68 -2.76
CA ASP A 376 -0.28 -27.63 -3.61
C ASP A 376 0.66 -26.47 -3.25
N ALA A 377 0.11 -25.27 -3.06
CA ALA A 377 0.88 -24.12 -2.61
C ALA A 377 1.56 -24.37 -1.25
N CYS A 378 0.87 -25.03 -0.31
CA CYS A 378 1.47 -25.42 0.97
C CYS A 378 2.62 -26.42 0.78
N ARG A 379 2.45 -27.43 -0.07
CA ARG A 379 3.52 -28.39 -0.40
C ARG A 379 4.74 -27.66 -0.97
N ARG A 380 4.56 -26.84 -2.01
CA ARG A 380 5.64 -26.08 -2.65
C ARG A 380 6.38 -25.19 -1.65
N ALA A 381 5.65 -24.52 -0.77
CA ALA A 381 6.23 -23.71 0.29
C ALA A 381 7.10 -24.53 1.25
N TRP A 382 6.59 -25.68 1.67
CA TRP A 382 7.25 -26.55 2.64
C TRP A 382 8.50 -27.20 2.05
N GLU A 383 8.43 -27.73 0.82
CA GLU A 383 9.58 -28.29 0.11
C GLU A 383 10.68 -27.24 -0.13
N LYS A 384 10.29 -26.01 -0.50
CA LYS A 384 11.22 -24.89 -0.61
C LYS A 384 11.90 -24.60 0.73
N LYS A 385 11.12 -24.51 1.81
CA LYS A 385 11.64 -24.25 3.16
C LYS A 385 12.57 -25.35 3.67
N ILE A 386 12.25 -26.61 3.43
CA ILE A 386 13.14 -27.75 3.73
C ILE A 386 14.50 -27.55 3.05
N SER A 387 14.51 -27.16 1.77
CA SER A 387 15.74 -26.90 1.01
C SER A 387 16.56 -25.74 1.58
N GLU A 388 15.89 -24.65 1.99
CA GLU A 388 16.52 -23.50 2.66
C GLU A 388 17.14 -23.91 4.01
N TRP A 389 16.37 -24.56 4.90
CA TRP A 389 16.82 -24.97 6.23
C TRP A 389 17.99 -25.96 6.19
N MET A 390 18.00 -26.89 5.22
CA MET A 390 19.12 -27.81 5.01
C MET A 390 20.41 -27.08 4.63
N THR A 391 20.30 -25.97 3.90
CA THR A 391 21.45 -25.16 3.45
C THR A 391 22.00 -24.30 4.58
N GLU A 392 21.11 -23.66 5.35
CA GLU A 392 21.46 -22.73 6.42
C GLU A 392 21.93 -23.43 7.71
N ARG A 393 21.78 -24.76 7.80
CA ARG A 393 22.07 -25.58 8.99
C ARG A 393 21.37 -25.09 10.26
N GLU A 394 20.26 -24.38 10.12
CA GLU A 394 19.56 -23.73 11.25
C GLU A 394 19.10 -24.76 12.30
N ILE A 395 18.89 -26.02 11.92
CA ILE A 395 18.20 -26.99 12.78
C ILE A 395 18.83 -28.39 12.67
N THR A 396 19.62 -28.78 13.67
CA THR A 396 20.29 -30.07 13.74
C THR A 396 19.49 -31.16 14.48
N SER A 397 18.37 -30.80 15.12
CA SER A 397 17.60 -31.69 16.00
C SER A 397 16.42 -32.38 15.32
N TRP A 398 16.19 -32.15 14.03
CA TRP A 398 14.94 -32.50 13.35
C TRP A 398 15.12 -33.52 12.25
N SER A 399 14.12 -34.39 12.09
CA SER A 399 14.10 -35.40 11.02
C SER A 399 13.60 -34.77 9.73
N TRP A 400 14.52 -34.41 8.83
CA TRP A 400 14.20 -33.97 7.47
C TRP A 400 13.33 -34.98 6.71
N ASN A 401 13.42 -36.27 7.06
CA ASN A 401 12.55 -37.31 6.52
C ASN A 401 11.08 -37.09 6.93
N MET A 402 10.82 -36.67 8.17
CA MET A 402 9.47 -36.37 8.64
C MET A 402 8.91 -35.10 8.00
N GLU A 403 9.73 -34.05 7.88
CA GLU A 403 9.36 -32.82 7.16
C GLU A 403 8.96 -33.15 5.71
N THR A 404 9.82 -33.89 5.01
CA THR A 404 9.58 -34.32 3.62
C THR A 404 8.33 -35.18 3.50
N PHE A 405 8.11 -36.10 4.45
CA PHE A 405 6.92 -36.94 4.47
C PHE A 405 5.65 -36.10 4.55
N TYR A 406 5.53 -35.21 5.55
CA TYR A 406 4.32 -34.42 5.72
C TYR A 406 4.12 -33.37 4.62
N ALA A 407 5.19 -32.79 4.08
CA ALA A 407 5.11 -31.91 2.91
C ALA A 407 4.50 -32.62 1.70
N ARG A 408 4.79 -33.91 1.49
CA ARG A 408 4.16 -34.69 0.41
C ARG A 408 2.70 -35.05 0.72
N GLN A 409 2.41 -35.39 1.97
CA GLN A 409 1.06 -35.77 2.40
C GLN A 409 0.05 -34.63 2.28
N ILE A 410 0.46 -33.37 2.46
CA ILE A 410 -0.49 -32.25 2.43
C ILE A 410 -1.22 -32.09 1.10
N ALA A 411 -0.58 -32.49 -0.01
CA ALA A 411 -1.15 -32.47 -1.34
C ALA A 411 -1.63 -33.86 -1.81
N ALA A 412 -1.50 -34.90 -0.98
CA ALA A 412 -2.10 -36.19 -1.28
C ALA A 412 -3.62 -36.03 -1.23
N VAL A 413 -4.28 -36.42 -2.32
CA VAL A 413 -5.73 -36.53 -2.35
C VAL A 413 -6.09 -37.76 -1.53
N ASP A 414 -7.03 -37.63 -0.58
CA ASP A 414 -7.65 -38.80 0.04
C ASP A 414 -8.34 -39.58 -1.09
N CYS A 415 -7.68 -40.63 -1.58
CA CYS A 415 -8.21 -41.53 -2.61
C CYS A 415 -9.35 -42.38 -2.09
#